data_AF-A0A7X1TI89-F1
#
_entry.id   AF-A0A7X1TI89-F1
#
_cell.length_a   1.000
_cell.length_b   1.000
_cell.length_c   1.000
_cell.angle_alpha   90.00
_cell.angle_beta   90.00
_cell.angle_gamma   90.00
#
_symmetry.space_group_name_H-M   'P 1'
#
loop_
_entity.id
_entity.type
_entity.pdbx_description
1 polymer ?
#
loop_
_entity_poly.entity_id
_entity_poly.type
_entity_poly.pdbx_seq_one_letter_code
_entity_poly.pdbx_strand_id
1 'polypeptide(L)'
;MNTMKTEIGQLAKAVSALTSYPRLVRRDYWIAQIENLLEQREISASDRQRLDTLLDLLRNTPAERFATATDDESIGSLEAVC
;
A
#
# COMPACT_ATOMS: atom_id res chain seq x y z
N MET A 1 25.81 11.13 -6.88
CA MET A 1 25.26 9.83 -7.34
C MET A 1 24.99 8.91 -6.14
N ASN A 2 24.33 9.42 -5.10
CA ASN A 2 24.39 8.84 -3.74
C ASN A 2 23.00 8.53 -3.16
N THR A 3 21.99 9.32 -3.57
CA THR A 3 20.57 9.17 -3.24
C THR A 3 20.02 7.84 -3.76
N MET A 4 20.15 7.57 -5.07
CA MET A 4 19.70 6.32 -5.70
C MET A 4 20.27 5.04 -5.05
N LYS A 5 21.54 5.07 -4.60
CA LYS A 5 22.14 3.95 -3.85
C LYS A 5 21.52 3.76 -2.46
N THR A 6 21.07 4.85 -1.84
CA THR A 6 20.36 4.84 -0.55
C THR A 6 18.93 4.33 -0.71
N GLU A 7 18.22 4.80 -1.75
CA GLU A 7 16.86 4.36 -2.12
C GLU A 7 16.83 2.85 -2.42
N ILE A 8 17.74 2.34 -3.26
CA ILE A 8 17.90 0.90 -3.53
C ILE A 8 18.19 0.13 -2.24
N GLY A 9 19.02 0.68 -1.34
CA GLY A 9 19.31 0.08 -0.03
C GLY A 9 18.13 0.07 0.95
N GLN A 10 17.22 1.03 0.86
CA GLN A 10 15.97 1.06 1.61
C GLN A 10 14.95 0.07 1.03
N LEU A 11 14.80 0.04 -0.30
CA LEU A 11 13.93 -0.90 -1.02
C LEU A 11 14.31 -2.35 -0.73
N ALA A 12 15.60 -2.69 -0.77
CA ALA A 12 16.10 -4.03 -0.43
C ALA A 12 15.75 -4.47 1.01
N LYS A 13 15.80 -3.54 1.97
CA LYS A 13 15.38 -3.80 3.36
C LYS A 13 13.87 -3.99 3.47
N ALA A 14 13.07 -3.18 2.77
CA ALA A 14 11.62 -3.32 2.74
C ALA A 14 11.21 -4.68 2.14
N VAL A 15 11.75 -5.05 0.98
CA VAL A 15 11.49 -6.36 0.36
C VAL A 15 11.90 -7.50 1.28
N SER A 16 13.08 -7.44 1.91
CA SER A 16 13.53 -8.46 2.88
C SER A 16 12.58 -8.64 4.07
N ALA A 17 12.06 -7.54 4.62
CA ALA A 17 11.06 -7.59 5.70
C ALA A 17 9.72 -8.18 5.22
N LEU A 18 9.23 -7.76 4.04
CA LEU A 18 7.99 -8.25 3.44
C LEU A 18 8.06 -9.75 3.11
N THR A 19 9.20 -10.25 2.62
CA THR A 19 9.42 -11.68 2.34
C THR A 19 9.64 -12.51 3.61
N SER A 20 10.22 -11.92 4.66
CA SER A 20 10.40 -12.60 5.96
C SER A 20 9.09 -12.72 6.75
N TYR A 21 8.17 -11.78 6.56
CA TYR A 21 6.88 -11.73 7.25
C TYR A 21 5.69 -11.67 6.26
N PRO A 22 5.50 -12.68 5.40
CA PRO A 22 4.51 -12.65 4.32
C PRO A 22 3.07 -12.49 4.81
N ARG A 23 2.78 -12.84 6.08
CA ARG A 23 1.47 -12.61 6.71
C ARG A 23 1.12 -11.12 6.82
N LEU A 24 2.11 -10.23 6.97
CA LEU A 24 1.89 -8.78 7.02
C LEU A 24 1.46 -8.20 5.66
N VAL A 25 1.70 -8.92 4.56
CA VAL A 25 1.46 -8.48 3.18
C VAL A 25 0.11 -8.96 2.64
N ARG A 26 -0.44 -10.06 3.19
CA ARG A 26 -1.68 -10.65 2.71
C ARG A 26 -2.90 -9.89 3.26
N ARG A 27 -3.50 -9.06 2.40
CA ARG A 27 -4.79 -8.38 2.61
C ARG A 27 -5.83 -9.27 3.32
N ASP A 28 -6.02 -10.49 2.81
CA ASP A 28 -7.01 -11.46 3.32
C ASP A 28 -6.71 -11.92 4.75
N TYR A 29 -5.42 -11.98 5.14
CA TYR A 29 -5.03 -12.30 6.52
C TYR A 29 -5.45 -11.17 7.47
N TRP A 30 -5.21 -9.91 7.10
CA TRP A 30 -5.61 -8.77 7.93
C TRP A 30 -7.13 -8.60 8.02
N ILE A 31 -7.86 -8.84 6.92
CA ILE A 31 -9.32 -8.90 6.91
C ILE A 31 -9.80 -9.93 7.93
N ALA A 32 -9.30 -11.17 7.86
CA ALA A 32 -9.66 -12.23 8.79
C ALA A 32 -9.27 -11.91 10.25
N GLN A 33 -8.13 -11.26 10.51
CA GLN A 33 -7.75 -10.84 11.86
C GLN A 33 -8.67 -9.76 12.42
N ILE A 34 -9.12 -8.80 11.60
CA ILE A 34 -10.06 -7.76 12.03
C ILE A 34 -11.46 -8.34 12.27
N GLU A 35 -11.90 -9.30 11.44
CA GLU A 35 -13.15 -10.04 11.65
C GLU A 35 -13.11 -10.85 12.96
N ASN A 36 -12.03 -11.60 13.22
CA ASN A 36 -11.81 -12.32 14.49
C ASN A 36 -11.74 -11.40 15.71
N LEU A 37 -11.27 -10.16 15.55
CA LEU A 37 -11.34 -9.15 16.61
C LEU A 37 -12.79 -8.70 16.82
N LEU A 38 -13.50 -8.30 15.77
CA LEU A 38 -14.89 -7.80 15.83
C LEU A 38 -15.89 -8.78 16.46
N GLU A 39 -15.63 -10.09 16.42
CA GLU A 39 -16.42 -11.12 17.11
C GLU A 39 -16.25 -11.10 18.65
N GLN A 40 -15.22 -10.45 19.18
CA GLN A 40 -14.98 -10.35 20.63
C GLN A 40 -15.97 -9.42 21.31
N ARG A 41 -16.59 -9.91 22.40
CA ARG A 41 -17.65 -9.20 23.14
C ARG A 41 -17.16 -8.03 24.00
N GLU A 42 -15.85 -7.89 24.19
CA GLU A 42 -15.25 -6.97 25.16
C GLU A 42 -14.66 -5.68 24.52
N ILE A 43 -14.84 -5.48 23.21
CA ILE A 43 -14.34 -4.29 22.50
C ILE A 43 -15.22 -3.06 22.82
N SER A 44 -14.59 -1.90 23.03
CA SER A 44 -15.31 -0.63 23.16
C SER A 44 -16.03 -0.26 21.86
N ALA A 45 -17.14 0.48 21.94
CA ALA A 45 -17.84 0.96 20.74
C ALA A 45 -16.95 1.83 19.84
N SER A 46 -15.97 2.55 20.40
CA SER A 46 -15.01 3.36 19.64
C SER A 46 -14.01 2.48 18.88
N ASP A 47 -13.50 1.42 19.51
CA ASP A 47 -12.53 0.51 18.90
C ASP A 47 -13.17 -0.43 17.90
N ARG A 48 -14.45 -0.80 18.12
CA ARG A 48 -15.28 -1.47 17.12
C ARG A 48 -15.45 -0.60 15.87
N GLN A 49 -15.85 0.67 16.02
CA GLN A 49 -15.96 1.61 14.90
C GLN A 49 -14.62 1.80 14.15
N ARG A 50 -13.48 1.81 14.87
CA ARG A 50 -12.13 1.84 14.26
C ARG A 50 -11.86 0.56 13.45
N LEU A 51 -12.15 -0.61 14.00
CA LEU A 51 -11.98 -1.90 13.32
C LEU A 51 -12.87 -2.02 12.08
N ASP A 52 -14.15 -1.64 12.17
CA ASP A 52 -15.07 -1.61 11.03
C ASP A 52 -14.55 -0.65 9.93
N THR A 53 -14.01 0.52 10.30
CA THR A 53 -13.39 1.48 9.35
C THR A 53 -12.14 0.89 8.67
N LEU A 54 -11.29 0.18 9.41
CA LEU A 54 -10.10 -0.48 8.86
C LEU A 54 -10.47 -1.65 7.94
N LEU A 55 -11.52 -2.39 8.27
CA LEU A 55 -12.06 -3.48 7.45
C LEU A 55 -12.57 -2.95 6.11
N ASP A 56 -13.32 -1.85 6.12
CA ASP A 56 -13.78 -1.19 4.88
C ASP A 56 -12.63 -0.60 4.07
N LEU A 57 -11.61 0.01 4.70
CA LEU A 57 -10.42 0.47 3.98
C LEU A 57 -9.69 -0.69 3.28
N LEU A 58 -9.54 -1.83 3.95
CA LEU A 58 -8.92 -3.02 3.35
C LEU A 58 -9.76 -3.61 2.21
N ARG A 59 -11.09 -3.73 2.40
CA ARG A 59 -12.02 -4.30 1.42
C ARG A 59 -12.23 -3.40 0.19
N ASN A 60 -12.22 -2.08 0.36
CA ASN A 60 -12.53 -1.12 -0.70
C ASN A 60 -11.29 -0.50 -1.38
N THR A 61 -10.08 -0.71 -0.85
CA THR A 61 -8.84 -0.33 -1.58
C THR A 61 -8.56 -1.33 -2.70
N PRO A 62 -8.55 -0.93 -3.99
CA PRO A 62 -8.12 -1.80 -5.08
C PRO A 62 -6.61 -2.04 -5.01
N ALA A 63 -6.16 -3.25 -5.31
CA ALA A 63 -4.73 -3.58 -5.39
C ALA A 63 -3.99 -2.78 -6.49
N GLU A 64 -4.74 -2.25 -7.46
CA GLU A 64 -4.26 -1.58 -8.67
C GLU A 64 -3.83 -0.11 -8.44
N ARG A 65 -4.04 0.48 -7.25
CA ARG A 65 -3.61 1.87 -6.95
C ARG A 65 -2.09 2.10 -6.94
N PHE A 66 -1.29 1.07 -7.20
CA PHE A 66 0.16 1.15 -7.41
C PHE A 66 0.57 1.02 -8.89
N ALA A 67 -0.40 0.94 -9.82
CA ALA A 67 -0.18 0.90 -11.25
C ALA A 67 -0.71 2.17 -11.95
N THR A 68 -0.15 2.46 -13.13
CA THR A 68 -0.58 3.48 -14.10
C THR A 68 -0.80 4.90 -13.57
N ALA A 69 0.30 5.65 -13.52
CA ALA A 69 0.32 7.04 -13.96
C ALA A 69 1.52 7.24 -14.91
N THR A 70 1.56 6.44 -15.98
CA THR A 70 2.51 6.59 -17.09
C THR A 70 1.93 7.56 -18.11
N ASP A 71 2.61 8.69 -18.26
CA ASP A 71 2.81 9.41 -19.52
C ASP A 71 1.57 9.70 -20.38
N ASP A 72 0.98 10.89 -20.20
CA ASP A 72 0.10 11.51 -21.20
C ASP A 72 0.64 12.89 -21.63
N GLU A 73 0.91 12.96 -22.93
CA GLU A 73 1.11 14.11 -23.83
C GLU A 73 1.65 15.48 -23.34
N SER A 74 2.90 15.78 -23.74
CA SER A 74 3.24 17.11 -24.30
C SER A 74 4.53 17.10 -25.12
N ILE A 75 4.42 16.88 -26.44
CA ILE A 75 5.48 17.18 -27.40
C ILE A 75 5.14 18.51 -28.07
N GLY A 76 5.72 19.60 -27.56
CA GLY A 76 5.61 20.94 -28.11
C GLY A 76 6.84 21.35 -28.92
N SER A 77 6.61 21.87 -30.13
CA SER A 77 7.58 22.65 -30.93
C SER A 77 8.13 23.87 -30.16
N LEU A 78 9.17 24.59 -30.57
CA LEU A 78 9.88 24.82 -31.84
C LEU A 78 11.38 25.11 -31.45
N GLU A 79 12.41 25.30 -32.28
CA GLU A 79 12.55 25.67 -33.70
C GLU A 79 13.65 24.85 -34.42
N ALA A 80 14.18 25.37 -35.55
CA ALA A 80 15.27 24.79 -36.33
C ALA A 80 16.42 25.80 -36.52
N VAL A 81 17.63 25.30 -36.80
CA VAL A 81 18.76 26.08 -37.35
C VAL A 81 19.39 25.27 -38.48
N CYS A 82 19.65 25.91 -39.62
CA CYS A 82 20.41 25.39 -40.75
C CYS A 82 21.81 26.00 -40.77
#